data_AF-H1KLU5-F1
#
_entry.id   AF-H1KLU5-F1
#
_cell.length_a   1.000
_cell.length_b   1.000
_cell.length_c   1.000
_cell.angle_alpha   90.00
_cell.angle_beta   90.00
_cell.angle_gamma   90.00
#
_symmetry.space_group_name_H-M   'P 1'
#
loop_
_entity.id
_entity.type
_entity.pdbx_description
1 polymer ?
#
loop_
_entity_poly.entity_id
_entity_poly.type
_entity_poly.pdbx_seq_one_letter_code
_entity_poly.pdbx_strand_id
1 'polypeptide(L)'
;MKRSDHEAADAATALVLEIFRSSGALLAAGDRLVGDLGLTSARWQVLGAVALAAQPLPVARIARDMGMTRQGVQRTVNELAKAGLVTFADNPHHLRARLVLLTPAGRDAYAAAAVRQAPWAAALAR
;
A
#
# COMPACT_ATOMS: atom_id res chain seq x y z
N MET A 1 8.18 -9.13 38.92
CA MET A 1 8.43 -8.09 37.90
C MET A 1 8.89 -6.83 38.62
N LYS A 2 9.97 -6.16 38.21
CA LYS A 2 10.44 -4.93 38.85
C LYS A 2 9.60 -3.75 38.37
N ARG A 3 9.44 -2.68 39.18
CA ARG A 3 8.67 -1.46 38.83
C ARG A 3 9.07 -0.85 37.47
N SER A 4 10.36 -0.91 37.14
CA SER A 4 10.94 -0.50 35.85
C SER A 4 10.43 -1.32 34.65
N ASP A 5 10.07 -2.59 34.85
CA ASP A 5 9.55 -3.45 33.77
C ASP A 5 8.11 -3.05 33.41
N HIS A 6 7.34 -2.55 34.38
CA HIS A 6 5.98 -2.04 34.15
C HIS A 6 5.98 -0.71 33.40
N GLU A 7 6.87 0.23 33.79
CA GLU A 7 7.00 1.52 33.10
C GLU A 7 7.43 1.36 31.64
N ALA A 8 8.33 0.41 31.35
CA ALA A 8 8.72 0.08 29.98
C ALA A 8 7.56 -0.52 29.15
N ALA A 9 6.76 -1.40 29.75
CA ALA A 9 5.59 -1.99 29.10
C ALA A 9 4.49 -0.94 28.79
N ASP A 10 4.26 0.00 29.71
CA ASP A 10 3.31 1.10 29.53
C ASP A 10 3.76 2.05 28.42
N ALA A 11 5.05 2.41 28.40
CA ALA A 11 5.63 3.23 27.33
C ALA A 11 5.54 2.55 25.96
N ALA A 12 5.83 1.24 25.88
CA ALA A 12 5.68 0.46 24.65
C ALA A 12 4.22 0.43 24.18
N THR A 13 3.27 0.26 25.10
CA THR A 13 1.84 0.29 24.79
C THR A 13 1.41 1.65 24.25
N ALA A 14 1.87 2.74 24.87
CA ALA A 14 1.58 4.09 24.41
C ALA A 14 2.11 4.33 22.98
N LEU A 15 3.32 3.86 22.68
CA LEU A 15 3.90 3.93 21.34
C LEU A 15 3.08 3.13 20.32
N VAL A 16 2.68 1.90 20.63
CA VAL A 16 1.85 1.08 19.73
C VAL A 16 0.54 1.78 19.40
N LEU A 17 -0.14 2.33 20.40
CA LEU A 17 -1.40 3.06 20.21
C LEU A 17 -1.21 4.34 19.37
N GLU A 18 -0.09 5.03 19.54
CA GLU A 18 0.23 6.20 18.72
C GLU A 18 0.50 5.82 17.26
N ILE A 19 1.22 4.73 17.01
CA ILE A 19 1.42 4.20 15.65
C ILE A 19 0.07 3.87 14.99
N PHE A 20 -0.89 3.28 15.71
CA PHE A 20 -2.20 2.99 15.15
C PHE A 20 -2.99 4.25 14.80
N ARG A 21 -3.01 5.25 15.69
CA ARG A 21 -3.67 6.54 15.42
C ARG A 21 -3.04 7.25 14.22
N SER A 22 -1.71 7.34 14.22
CA SER A 22 -0.94 7.94 13.14
C SER A 22 -1.18 7.22 11.81
N SER A 23 -1.18 5.88 11.80
CA SER A 23 -1.46 5.07 10.62
C SER A 23 -2.87 5.33 10.07
N GLY A 24 -3.88 5.35 10.94
CA GLY A 24 -5.26 5.68 10.53
C GLY A 24 -5.38 7.09 9.94
N ALA A 25 -4.72 8.09 10.54
CA ALA A 25 -4.69 9.44 10.02
C ALA A 25 -3.97 9.54 8.66
N LEU A 26 -2.86 8.82 8.50
CA LEU A 26 -2.09 8.72 7.26
C LEU A 26 -2.94 8.12 6.12
N LEU A 27 -3.65 7.02 6.39
CA LEU A 27 -4.54 6.39 5.41
C LEU A 27 -5.70 7.33 5.02
N ALA A 28 -6.33 7.99 5.99
CA ALA A 28 -7.39 8.94 5.71
C ALA A 28 -6.90 10.15 4.88
N ALA A 29 -5.69 10.64 5.15
CA ALA A 29 -5.06 11.70 4.37
C ALA A 29 -4.72 11.22 2.95
N GLY A 30 -4.17 10.01 2.82
CA GLY A 30 -3.92 9.37 1.54
C GLY A 30 -5.19 9.23 0.69
N ASP A 31 -6.29 8.77 1.29
CA ASP A 31 -7.57 8.61 0.61
C ASP A 31 -8.09 9.94 0.05
N ARG A 32 -7.96 11.03 0.81
CA ARG A 32 -8.33 12.38 0.33
C ARG A 32 -7.41 12.85 -0.81
N LEU A 33 -6.13 12.50 -0.76
CA LEU A 33 -5.12 12.93 -1.73
C LEU A 33 -5.30 12.27 -3.11
N VAL A 34 -5.75 11.01 -3.12
CA VAL A 34 -5.88 10.21 -4.35
C VAL A 34 -7.34 9.96 -4.77
N GLY A 35 -8.32 10.40 -3.99
CA GLY A 35 -9.73 10.04 -4.16
C GLY A 35 -10.33 10.43 -5.52
N ASP A 36 -10.01 11.61 -6.04
CA ASP A 36 -10.44 12.10 -7.35
C ASP A 36 -9.75 11.36 -8.53
N LEU A 37 -8.69 10.59 -8.27
CA LEU A 37 -8.12 9.64 -9.25
C LEU A 37 -8.88 8.29 -9.27
N GLY A 38 -9.96 8.16 -8.49
CA GLY A 38 -10.67 6.88 -8.31
C GLY A 38 -9.88 5.85 -7.48
N LEU A 39 -8.87 6.32 -6.76
CA LEU A 39 -8.01 5.49 -5.91
C LEU A 39 -8.40 5.61 -4.43
N THR A 40 -7.90 4.65 -3.66
CA THR A 40 -7.82 4.67 -2.21
C THR A 40 -6.37 4.44 -1.81
N SER A 41 -6.00 4.66 -0.55
CA SER A 41 -4.68 4.39 -0.02
C SER A 41 -4.28 2.93 -0.26
N ALA A 42 -5.20 1.98 -0.05
CA ALA A 42 -4.92 0.56 -0.32
C ALA A 42 -4.64 0.29 -1.80
N ARG A 43 -5.42 0.88 -2.71
CA ARG A 43 -5.20 0.76 -4.16
C ARG A 43 -3.87 1.41 -4.56
N TRP A 44 -3.57 2.57 -3.99
CA TRP A 44 -2.35 3.30 -4.25
C TRP A 44 -1.11 2.55 -3.74
N GLN A 45 -1.17 1.94 -2.55
CA GLN A 45 -0.11 1.06 -2.03
C GLN A 45 0.16 -0.11 -2.97
N VAL A 46 -0.89 -0.79 -3.45
CA VAL A 46 -0.74 -1.89 -4.42
C VAL A 46 -0.15 -1.42 -5.75
N LEU A 47 -0.62 -0.29 -6.29
CA LEU A 47 -0.04 0.29 -7.51
C LEU A 47 1.44 0.65 -7.31
N GLY A 48 1.79 1.26 -6.18
CA GLY A 48 3.17 1.59 -5.83
C GLY A 48 4.07 0.37 -5.70
N ALA A 49 3.58 -0.70 -5.06
CA ALA A 49 4.31 -1.96 -4.96
C ALA A 49 4.66 -2.54 -6.34
N VAL A 50 3.73 -2.46 -7.31
CA VAL A 50 3.97 -2.94 -8.67
C VAL A 50 4.82 -1.96 -9.48
N ALA A 51 4.62 -0.65 -9.31
CA ALA A 51 5.34 0.40 -10.03
C ALA A 51 6.83 0.45 -9.67
N LEU A 52 7.16 0.25 -8.40
CA LEU A 52 8.52 0.34 -7.88
C LEU A 52 9.28 -1.00 -7.95
N ALA A 53 8.60 -2.09 -8.31
CA ALA A 53 9.24 -3.38 -8.43
C ALA A 53 10.06 -3.48 -9.71
N ALA A 54 11.28 -4.02 -9.58
CA ALA A 54 12.13 -4.30 -10.75
C ALA A 54 11.55 -5.36 -11.69
N GLN A 55 10.64 -6.20 -11.21
CA GLN A 55 9.97 -7.26 -11.95
C GLN A 55 8.50 -7.40 -11.48
N PRO A 56 7.57 -7.85 -12.34
CA PRO A 56 6.18 -8.09 -11.95
C PRO A 56 6.05 -9.00 -10.72
N LEU A 57 5.11 -8.67 -9.83
CA LEU A 57 4.98 -9.33 -8.53
C LEU A 57 3.71 -10.18 -8.45
N PRO A 58 3.75 -11.38 -7.83
CA PRO A 58 2.53 -12.07 -7.42
C PRO A 58 1.91 -11.40 -6.20
N VAL A 59 0.60 -11.58 -6.02
CA VAL A 59 -0.18 -11.04 -4.88
C VAL A 59 0.46 -11.33 -3.52
N ALA A 60 1.01 -12.53 -3.33
CA ALA A 60 1.64 -12.93 -2.07
C ALA A 60 2.89 -12.09 -1.72
N ARG A 61 3.63 -11.61 -2.74
CA ARG A 61 4.79 -10.74 -2.52
C ARG A 61 4.34 -9.32 -2.21
N ILE A 62 3.38 -8.78 -2.97
CA ILE A 62 2.78 -7.47 -2.70
C ILE A 62 2.24 -7.40 -1.26
N ALA A 63 1.54 -8.44 -0.81
CA ALA A 63 1.03 -8.53 0.55
C ALA A 63 2.13 -8.43 1.62
N ARG A 64 3.25 -9.15 1.41
CA ARG A 64 4.39 -9.09 2.33
C ARG A 64 5.03 -7.70 2.34
N ASP A 65 5.27 -7.15 1.16
CA ASP A 65 6.02 -5.89 1.00
C ASP A 65 5.21 -4.70 1.56
N MET A 66 3.88 -4.74 1.48
CA MET A 66 2.98 -3.67 1.96
C MET A 66 2.40 -3.91 3.36
N GLY A 67 2.77 -5.01 4.05
CA GLY A 67 2.20 -5.35 5.35
C GLY A 67 0.69 -5.64 5.33
N MET A 68 0.18 -6.09 4.19
CA MET A 68 -1.24 -6.36 3.96
C MET A 68 -1.54 -7.87 4.02
N THR A 69 -2.79 -8.23 4.28
CA THR A 69 -3.21 -9.64 4.13
C THR A 69 -3.29 -10.03 2.66
N ARG A 70 -3.01 -11.31 2.35
CA ARG A 70 -3.12 -11.83 0.97
C ARG A 70 -4.52 -11.65 0.39
N GLN A 71 -5.56 -11.89 1.19
CA GLN A 71 -6.95 -11.70 0.78
C GLN A 71 -7.26 -10.22 0.50
N GLY A 72 -6.74 -9.30 1.34
CA GLY A 72 -6.85 -7.87 1.14
C GLY A 72 -6.24 -7.44 -0.19
N VAL A 73 -4.98 -7.82 -0.44
CA VAL A 73 -4.31 -7.52 -1.71
C VAL A 73 -5.03 -8.14 -2.89
N GLN A 74 -5.48 -9.40 -2.80
CA GLN A 74 -6.22 -10.05 -3.88
C GLN A 74 -7.49 -9.27 -4.24
N ARG A 75 -8.24 -8.81 -3.23
CA ARG A 75 -9.43 -7.97 -3.43
C ARG A 75 -9.04 -6.66 -4.14
N THR A 76 -8.03 -5.96 -3.64
CA THR A 76 -7.57 -4.69 -4.20
C THR A 76 -7.07 -4.84 -5.64
N VAL A 77 -6.27 -5.87 -5.95
CA VAL A 77 -5.80 -6.14 -7.31
C VAL A 77 -6.96 -6.45 -8.25
N ASN A 78 -7.95 -7.23 -7.80
CA ASN A 78 -9.14 -7.50 -8.59
C ASN A 78 -9.96 -6.23 -8.89
N GLU A 79 -10.08 -5.33 -7.92
CA GLU A 79 -10.73 -4.02 -8.12
C GLU A 79 -9.95 -3.14 -9.11
N LEU A 80 -8.62 -3.08 -8.97
CA LEU A 80 -7.75 -2.36 -9.90
C LEU A 80 -7.84 -2.94 -11.32
N ALA A 81 -7.96 -4.26 -11.45
CA ALA A 81 -8.11 -4.93 -12.74
C ALA A 81 -9.46 -4.60 -13.39
N LYS A 82 -10.54 -4.60 -12.59
CA LYS A 82 -11.87 -4.14 -13.04
C LYS A 82 -11.86 -2.68 -13.47
N ALA A 83 -11.06 -1.83 -12.82
CA ALA A 83 -10.86 -0.44 -13.20
C ALA A 83 -9.88 -0.25 -14.38
N GLY A 84 -9.33 -1.33 -14.95
CA GLY A 84 -8.40 -1.27 -16.08
C GLY A 84 -7.00 -0.75 -15.73
N LEU A 85 -6.64 -0.66 -14.45
CA LEU A 85 -5.37 -0.11 -13.98
C LEU A 85 -4.26 -1.17 -13.86
N VAL A 86 -4.64 -2.44 -13.68
CA VAL A 86 -3.71 -3.56 -13.69
C VAL A 86 -4.19 -4.68 -14.59
N THR A 87 -3.26 -5.50 -15.03
CA THR A 87 -3.52 -6.77 -15.72
C THR A 87 -2.71 -7.89 -15.08
N PHE A 88 -2.97 -9.11 -15.52
CA PHE A 88 -2.30 -10.30 -15.03
C PHE A 88 -1.53 -11.00 -16.15
N ALA A 89 -0.31 -11.44 -15.84
CA ALA A 89 0.46 -12.34 -16.69
C ALA A 89 0.69 -13.68 -15.99
N ASP A 90 1.01 -14.69 -16.79
CA ASP A 90 1.36 -16.01 -16.26
C ASP A 90 2.68 -15.95 -15.50
N ASN A 91 2.80 -16.80 -14.50
CA ASN A 91 4.01 -16.94 -13.71
C ASN A 91 4.68 -18.28 -14.07
N PRO A 92 5.82 -18.26 -14.79
CA PRO A 92 6.51 -19.47 -15.22
C PRO A 92 6.90 -20.40 -14.06
N HIS A 93 7.10 -19.85 -12.87
CA HIS A 93 7.53 -20.60 -11.69
C HIS A 93 6.36 -21.12 -10.85
N HIS A 94 5.14 -20.60 -11.06
CA HIS A 94 3.99 -20.97 -10.24
C HIS A 94 2.66 -20.67 -10.93
N LEU A 95 2.11 -21.66 -11.66
CA LEU A 95 0.93 -21.52 -12.53
C LEU A 95 -0.30 -20.82 -11.88
N ARG A 96 -0.57 -21.07 -10.59
CA ARG A 96 -1.71 -20.47 -9.88
C ARG A 96 -1.45 -19.07 -9.31
N ALA A 97 -0.21 -18.58 -9.35
CA ALA A 97 0.19 -17.31 -8.75
C ALA A 97 0.59 -16.30 -9.84
N ARG A 98 -0.42 -15.84 -10.59
CA ARG A 98 -0.26 -14.87 -11.68
C ARG A 98 0.46 -13.61 -11.20
N LEU A 99 1.28 -13.04 -12.09
CA LEU A 99 1.99 -11.80 -11.84
C LEU A 99 1.06 -10.62 -12.13
N VAL A 100 1.16 -9.57 -11.31
CA VAL A 100 0.40 -8.32 -11.47
C VAL A 100 1.25 -7.31 -12.21
N LEU A 101 0.69 -6.68 -13.23
CA LEU A 101 1.35 -5.67 -14.07
C LEU A 101 0.50 -4.42 -14.17
N LEU A 102 1.14 -3.26 -14.27
CA LEU A 102 0.44 -2.02 -14.58
C LEU A 102 0.06 -1.96 -16.05
N THR A 103 -1.15 -1.52 -16.33
CA THR A 103 -1.54 -1.03 -17.66
C THR A 103 -0.96 0.38 -17.87
N PRO A 104 -1.02 0.94 -19.09
CA PRO A 104 -0.70 2.36 -19.30
C PRO A 104 -1.50 3.28 -18.37
N ALA A 105 -2.83 3.09 -18.29
CA ALA A 105 -3.68 3.86 -17.39
C ALA A 105 -3.29 3.71 -15.90
N GLY A 106 -2.86 2.52 -15.48
CA GLY A 106 -2.35 2.29 -14.13
C GLY A 106 -1.05 3.06 -13.83
N ARG A 107 -0.14 3.14 -14.81
CA ARG A 107 1.08 3.95 -14.68
C ARG A 107 0.75 5.44 -14.57
N ASP A 108 -0.16 5.92 -15.40
CA ASP A 108 -0.58 7.33 -15.39
C ASP A 108 -1.26 7.70 -14.07
N ALA A 109 -2.14 6.84 -13.57
CA ALA A 109 -2.79 7.03 -12.27
C ALA A 109 -1.78 7.06 -11.11
N TYR A 110 -0.78 6.17 -11.13
CA TYR A 110 0.28 6.17 -10.11
C TYR A 110 1.17 7.42 -10.20
N ALA A 111 1.54 7.85 -11.41
CA ALA A 111 2.32 9.06 -11.62
C ALA A 111 1.57 10.32 -11.12
N ALA A 112 0.27 10.42 -11.42
CA ALA A 112 -0.57 11.50 -10.92
C ALA A 112 -0.65 11.51 -9.38
N ALA A 113 -0.75 10.34 -8.75
CA ALA A 113 -0.71 10.22 -7.30
C ALA A 113 0.66 10.64 -6.73
N ALA A 114 1.77 10.27 -7.38
CA ALA A 114 3.13 10.63 -6.95
C ALA A 114 3.37 12.15 -6.96
N VAL A 115 2.89 12.86 -7.99
CA VAL A 115 2.98 14.33 -8.07
C VAL A 115 2.30 15.00 -6.88
N ARG A 116 1.19 14.43 -6.40
CA ARG A 116 0.43 14.96 -5.25
C ARG A 116 1.02 14.56 -3.91
N GLN A 117 1.65 13.39 -3.86
CA GLN A 117 2.33 12.89 -2.67
C GLN A 117 3.57 13.72 -2.34
N ALA A 118 4.30 14.19 -3.35
CA ALA A 118 5.53 14.97 -3.16
C ALA A 118 5.38 16.19 -2.22
N PRO A 119 4.42 17.12 -2.41
CA PRO A 119 4.23 18.24 -1.50
C PRO A 119 3.74 17.81 -0.11
N TRP A 120 2.92 16.76 -0.02
CA TRP A 120 2.46 16.23 1.26
C TRP A 120 3.61 15.61 2.07
N ALA A 121 4.50 14.86 1.42
CA ALA A 121 5.70 14.31 2.03
C ALA A 121 6.67 15.41 2.48
N ALA A 122 6.87 16.44 1.65
CA ALA A 122 7.70 17.58 2.01
C ALA A 122 7.13 18.36 3.21
N ALA A 123 5.81 18.40 3.38
CA ALA A 123 5.17 19.00 4.55
C ALA A 123 5.36 18.18 5.82
N LEU A 124 5.43 16.86 5.74
CA LEU A 124 5.69 15.97 6.87
C LEU A 124 7.16 15.96 7.33
N ALA A 125 8.09 16.38 6.46
CA ALA A 125 9.52 16.43 6.76
C ALA A 125 9.96 17.71 7.48
N ARG A 126 9.03 18.61 7.81
CA ARG A 126 9.24 19.88 8.52
C ARG A 126 8.67 19.78 9.92
#